data_AF-A0A1W9P5H4-F1
#
_entry.id   AF-A0A1W9P5H4-F1
#
_cell.length_a   1.000
_cell.length_b   1.000
_cell.length_c   1.000
_cell.angle_alpha   90.00
_cell.angle_beta   90.00
_cell.angle_gamma   90.00
#
_symmetry.space_group_name_H-M   'P 1'
#
loop_
_entity.id
_entity.type
_entity.pdbx_description
1 polymer ?
#
loop_
_entity_poly.entity_id
_entity_poly.type
_entity_poly.pdbx_seq_one_letter_code
_entity_poly.pdbx_strand_id
1 'polypeptide(L)' 'MKLFGRFEITKYIKAGIKPRDAIHLATMLEHGIFTIVSNDADFDKVQEIERLDFVKALEKIK' A
#
# COMPACT_ATOMS: atom_id res chain seq x y z
N MET A 1 -7.00 -13.71 -18.32
CA MET A 1 -6.21 -13.26 -17.16
C MET A 1 -6.76 -11.90 -16.72
N LYS A 2 -7.64 -11.85 -15.71
CA LYS A 2 -7.93 -10.58 -15.03
C LYS A 2 -6.71 -10.32 -14.16
N LEU A 3 -5.75 -9.52 -14.63
CA LEU A 3 -4.73 -9.00 -13.74
C LEU A 3 -5.47 -8.19 -12.66
N PHE A 4 -5.45 -8.68 -11.41
CA PHE A 4 -6.05 -8.05 -10.22
C PHE A 4 -7.58 -7.94 -10.26
N GLY A 5 -8.25 -9.03 -9.89
CA GLY A 5 -9.71 -9.21 -10.05
C GLY A 5 -10.62 -8.36 -9.15
N ARG A 6 -10.10 -7.42 -8.34
CA ARG A 6 -10.93 -6.64 -7.40
C ARG A 6 -10.49 -5.21 -7.08
N PHE A 7 -9.20 -4.89 -7.21
CA PHE A 7 -8.68 -3.57 -6.85
C PHE A 7 -8.26 -2.79 -8.09
N GLU A 8 -8.97 -1.69 -8.36
CA GLU A 8 -8.67 -0.80 -9.48
C GLU A 8 -7.37 -0.03 -9.19
N ILE A 9 -6.23 -0.51 -9.70
CA ILE A 9 -4.91 0.17 -9.63
C ILE A 9 -5.01 1.64 -10.08
N THR A 10 -5.89 1.92 -11.05
CA THR A 10 -6.17 3.25 -11.57
C THR A 10 -6.68 4.22 -10.51
N LYS A 11 -7.36 3.75 -9.45
CA LYS A 11 -7.78 4.56 -8.30
C LYS A 11 -6.57 5.22 -7.63
N TYR A 12 -5.53 4.44 -7.34
CA TYR A 12 -4.34 4.92 -6.63
C TYR A 12 -3.48 5.84 -7.50
N ILE A 13 -3.38 5.54 -8.80
CA ILE A 13 -2.69 6.42 -9.75
C ILE A 13 -3.35 7.80 -9.82
N LYS A 14 -4.69 7.84 -9.87
CA LYS A 14 -5.45 9.11 -9.81
C LYS A 14 -5.25 9.87 -8.50
N ALA A 15 -4.98 9.17 -7.40
CA ALA A 15 -4.64 9.77 -6.09
C ALA A 15 -3.18 10.22 -5.99
N GLY A 16 -2.40 10.14 -7.08
CA GLY A 16 -1.00 10.57 -7.13
C GLY A 16 0.00 9.54 -6.64
N ILE A 17 -0.41 8.27 -6.46
CA ILE A 17 0.51 7.16 -6.18
C ILE A 17 1.21 6.76 -7.48
N LYS A 18 2.53 6.55 -7.42
CA LYS A 18 3.30 6.11 -8.59
C LYS A 18 2.79 4.73 -9.06
N PRO A 19 2.79 4.44 -10.38
CA PRO A 19 2.28 3.17 -10.89
C PRO A 19 2.89 1.91 -10.22
N ARG A 20 4.19 1.94 -9.90
CA ARG A 20 4.86 0.86 -9.15
C ARG A 20 4.24 0.65 -7.77
N ASP A 21 4.05 1.74 -7.03
CA ASP A 21 3.55 1.69 -5.65
C ASP A 21 2.06 1.27 -5.64
N ALA A 22 1.31 1.59 -6.71
CA ALA A 22 -0.04 1.10 -6.91
C ALA A 22 -0.12 -0.42 -7.13
N ILE A 23 0.91 -1.06 -7.70
CA ILE A 23 0.99 -2.53 -7.82
C ILE A 23 1.20 -3.17 -6.44
N HIS A 24 2.06 -2.57 -5.60
CA HIS A 24 2.24 -3.03 -4.21
C HIS A 24 0.92 -2.99 -3.44
N LEU A 25 0.19 -1.87 -3.52
CA LEU A 25 -1.13 -1.72 -2.89
C LEU A 25 -2.13 -2.76 -3.38
N ALA A 26 -2.27 -2.94 -4.70
CA ALA A 26 -3.22 -3.90 -5.25
C ALA A 26 -2.91 -5.33 -4.78
N THR A 27 -1.63 -5.71 -4.75
CA THR A 27 -1.18 -7.02 -4.28
C THR A 27 -1.50 -7.21 -2.80
N MET A 28 -1.12 -6.24 -1.96
CA MET A 28 -1.39 -6.28 -0.53
C MET A 28 -2.88 -6.45 -0.23
N LEU A 29 -3.71 -5.62 -0.84
CA LEU A 29 -5.16 -5.61 -0.60
C LEU A 29 -5.85 -6.87 -1.13
N GLU A 30 -5.38 -7.44 -2.25
CA GLU A 30 -5.87 -8.73 -2.76
C GLU A 30 -5.60 -9.88 -1.79
N HIS A 31 -4.52 -9.78 -1.01
CA HIS A 31 -4.12 -10.76 0.00
C HIS A 31 -4.56 -10.41 1.44
N GLY A 32 -5.36 -9.35 1.63
CA GLY A 32 -5.82 -8.95 2.96
C GLY A 32 -4.72 -8.40 3.87
N ILE A 33 -3.66 -7.84 3.28
CA ILE A 33 -2.56 -7.19 3.98
C ILE A 33 -2.86 -5.69 4.03
N PHE A 34 -3.01 -5.15 5.23
CA PHE A 34 -3.40 -3.75 5.45
C PHE A 34 -2.31 -2.91 6.12
N THR A 35 -1.09 -3.41 6.21
CA THR A 35 0.03 -2.68 6.82
C THR A 35 1.26 -2.76 5.92
N ILE A 36 1.89 -1.62 5.62
CA ILE A 36 3.15 -1.54 4.88
C ILE A 36 4.24 -0.93 5.76
N VAL A 37 5.44 -1.52 5.73
CA VAL A 37 6.63 -0.90 6.31
C VAL A 37 7.34 -0.12 5.21
N SER A 38 7.37 1.21 5.31
CA SER A 38 7.99 2.08 4.31
C SER A 38 8.27 3.48 4.87
N ASN A 39 9.39 4.07 4.47
CA ASN A 39 9.69 5.49 4.69
C ASN A 39 9.02 6.41 3.66
N ASP A 40 8.39 5.87 2.63
CA ASP A 40 7.70 6.66 1.61
C ASP A 40 6.34 7.13 2.16
N ALA A 41 6.25 8.43 2.47
CA ALA A 41 5.04 9.05 3.01
C ALA A 41 3.89 9.11 1.98
N ASP A 42 4.13 8.82 0.69
CA ASP A 42 3.05 8.78 -0.30
C ASP A 42 2.00 7.71 0.04
N PHE A 43 2.38 6.62 0.72
CA PHE A 43 1.43 5.60 1.19
C PHE A 43 0.44 6.12 2.24
N ASP A 44 0.72 7.24 2.93
CA ASP A 44 -0.22 7.87 3.88
C ASP A 44 -1.47 8.42 3.17
N LYS A 45 -1.45 8.55 1.83
CA LYS A 45 -2.60 8.95 1.01
C LYS A 45 -3.65 7.84 0.84
N VAL A 46 -3.32 6.60 1.23
CA VAL A 46 -4.14 5.41 0.99
C VAL A 46 -4.81 4.98 2.28
N GLN A 47 -6.11 5.25 2.40
CA GLN A 47 -6.86 5.02 3.64
C GLN A 47 -7.02 3.53 4.00
N GLU A 48 -6.93 2.64 3.01
CA GLU A 48 -7.09 1.20 3.19
C GLU A 48 -5.89 0.52 3.86
N ILE A 49 -4.76 1.22 4.04
CA ILE A 49 -3.56 0.68 4.64
C ILE A 49 -3.00 1.58 5.76
N GLU A 50 -2.32 0.97 6.72
CA GLU A 50 -1.48 1.65 7.72
C GLU A 50 -0.02 1.65 7.24
N ARG A 51 0.62 2.83 7.18
CA ARG A 51 2.07 2.91 6.96
C ARG A 51 2.81 2.96 8.29
N LEU A 52 3.79 2.08 8.42
CA LEU A 52 4.79 2.12 9.48
C LEU A 52 6.12 2.60 8.88
N ASP A 53 6.66 3.70 9.40
CA ASP A 53 8.08 4.00 9.20
C ASP A 53 8.97 3.01 9.97
N PHE A 54 10.28 3.03 9.73
CA PHE A 54 11.18 2.08 10.39
C PHE A 54 11.19 2.19 11.91
N VAL A 55 11.01 3.40 12.47
CA VAL A 55 11.01 3.59 13.92
C VAL A 55 9.79 2.89 14.53
N LYS A 56 8.60 3.15 13.99
CA LYS A 56 7.35 2.51 14.42
C LYS A 56 7.36 1.00 14.19
N ALA A 57 7.92 0.55 13.06
CA ALA A 57 8.01 -0.88 12.78
C ALA A 57 8.90 -1.60 13.79
N LEU A 58 10.04 -1.00 14.19
CA LEU A 58 10.93 -1.56 15.21
C LEU A 58 10.27 -1.66 16.60
N GLU A 59 9.38 -0.72 16.94
CA GLU A 59 8.63 -0.78 18.20
C GLU A 59 7.66 -1.96 18.25
N LYS A 60 7.08 -2.37 17.11
CA LYS A 60 6.14 -3.50 17.04
C LYS A 60 6.81 -4.88 17.01
N ILE A 61 8.12 -4.95 16.78
CA ILE A 61 8.89 -6.21 16.69
C ILE A 61 9.59 -6.57 18.02
N LYS A 62 9.70 -5.61 18.93
CA LYS A 62 10.22 -5.83 20.29
C LYS A 62 9.21 -6.56 21.17
#